data_AF-A0A3N5UST0-F1
#
_entry.id   AF-A0A3N5UST0-F1
#
_cell.length_a   1.000
_cell.length_b   1.000
_cell.length_c   1.000
_cell.angle_alpha   90.00
_cell.angle_beta   90.00
_cell.angle_gamma   90.00
#
_symmetry.space_group_name_H-M   'P 1'
#
loop_
_entity.id
_entity.type
_entity.pdbx_description
1 polymer ?
#
loop_
_entity_poly.entity_id
_entity_poly.type
_entity_poly.pdbx_seq_one_letter_code
_entity_poly.pdbx_strand_id
1 'polypeptide(L)'
;MASKRHVIVGGGTAGMNAITTIREIDHGASEIVLVSAERPYSRMVLPYFLARDISESHVFTASPSRLAQLKVTPHLGRRAVRLDATANQLTLDNDTSIDYDDLLIATGSAAVRAPVPGADGAAVHSFWTLDQARDVLQGITAGTHVVMVGAGFIAFTILNSVLKLGAKLSIVEIAPQILPRMIDRTGAEIVEGWLKRHGVEVRTGAHLQAIE
;
A
#
# COMPACT_ATOMS: atom_id res chain seq x y z
N MET A 1 -16.52 -17.91 31.69
CA MET A 1 -16.85 -17.98 30.26
C MET A 1 -15.53 -18.04 29.50
N ALA A 2 -15.45 -18.80 28.41
CA ALA A 2 -14.23 -18.81 27.59
C ALA A 2 -13.96 -17.39 27.05
N SER A 3 -12.69 -17.01 26.97
CA SER A 3 -12.27 -15.74 26.37
C SER A 3 -12.63 -15.74 24.89
N LYS A 4 -13.36 -14.72 24.42
CA LYS A 4 -13.74 -14.58 23.01
C LYS A 4 -12.48 -14.43 22.16
N ARG A 5 -12.42 -15.06 20.98
CA ARG A 5 -11.29 -14.96 20.05
C ARG A 5 -11.64 -14.16 18.81
N HIS A 6 -10.96 -13.03 18.64
CA HIS A 6 -11.03 -12.19 17.45
C HIS A 6 -9.84 -12.49 16.53
N VAL A 7 -10.12 -12.89 15.29
CA VAL A 7 -9.10 -13.05 14.25
C VAL A 7 -9.16 -11.85 13.30
N ILE A 8 -8.04 -11.15 13.14
CA ILE A 8 -7.89 -10.02 12.23
C ILE A 8 -6.98 -10.42 11.08
N VAL A 9 -7.51 -10.38 9.85
CA VAL A 9 -6.77 -10.69 8.63
C VAL A 9 -6.32 -9.39 7.96
N GLY A 10 -5.06 -9.02 8.15
CA GLY A 10 -4.43 -7.83 7.57
C GLY A 10 -3.90 -6.86 8.64
N GLY A 11 -2.57 -6.65 8.64
CA GLY A 11 -1.89 -5.74 9.58
C GLY A 11 -1.82 -4.27 9.13
N GLY A 12 -2.66 -3.85 8.19
CA GLY A 12 -2.74 -2.45 7.76
C GLY A 12 -3.45 -1.56 8.79
N THR A 13 -3.69 -0.29 8.43
CA THR A 13 -4.34 0.70 9.31
C THR A 13 -5.66 0.19 9.91
N ALA A 14 -6.51 -0.45 9.10
CA ALA A 14 -7.78 -0.98 9.57
C ALA A 14 -7.61 -2.05 10.66
N GLY A 15 -6.74 -3.04 10.44
CA GLY A 15 -6.49 -4.10 11.40
C GLY A 15 -5.84 -3.60 12.69
N MET A 16 -4.82 -2.74 12.58
CA MET A 16 -4.14 -2.18 13.75
C MET A 16 -5.06 -1.27 14.60
N ASN A 17 -5.94 -0.51 13.97
CA ASN A 17 -6.95 0.28 14.69
C ASN A 17 -7.95 -0.63 15.39
N ALA A 18 -8.46 -1.66 14.71
CA ALA A 18 -9.38 -2.63 15.33
C ALA A 18 -8.77 -3.29 16.57
N ILE A 19 -7.52 -3.76 16.47
CA ILE A 19 -6.79 -4.35 17.60
C ILE A 19 -6.68 -3.37 18.77
N THR A 20 -6.31 -2.12 18.49
CA THR A 20 -6.13 -1.10 19.54
C THR A 20 -7.46 -0.77 20.21
N THR A 21 -8.51 -0.56 19.42
CA THR A 21 -9.86 -0.25 19.92
C THR A 21 -10.47 -1.41 20.70
N ILE A 22 -10.28 -2.67 20.27
CA ILE A 22 -10.72 -3.83 21.07
C ILE A 22 -10.05 -3.78 22.44
N ARG A 23 -8.74 -3.53 22.51
CA ARG A 23 -8.00 -3.46 23.79
C ARG A 23 -8.41 -2.30 24.68
N GLU A 24 -8.80 -1.18 24.10
CA GLU A 24 -9.33 -0.02 24.83
C GLU A 24 -10.69 -0.33 25.47
N ILE A 25 -11.53 -1.12 24.80
CA ILE A 25 -12.90 -1.45 25.24
C ILE A 25 -12.93 -2.65 26.18
N ASP A 26 -12.20 -3.71 25.86
CA ASP A 26 -12.28 -5.00 26.54
C ASP A 26 -11.24 -5.19 27.65
N HIS A 27 -10.27 -4.27 27.75
CA HIS A 27 -9.18 -4.29 28.72
C HIS A 27 -8.39 -5.61 28.75
N GLY A 28 -8.29 -6.29 27.60
CA GLY A 28 -7.58 -7.55 27.44
C GLY A 28 -8.35 -8.79 27.86
N ALA A 29 -9.69 -8.73 27.87
CA ALA A 29 -10.58 -9.85 28.17
C ALA A 29 -10.66 -10.89 27.03
N SER A 30 -10.39 -10.50 25.78
CA SER A 30 -10.43 -11.36 24.60
C SER A 30 -9.04 -11.81 24.11
N GLU A 31 -9.01 -12.95 23.41
CA GLU A 31 -7.87 -13.36 22.59
C GLU A 31 -7.91 -12.59 21.26
N ILE A 32 -6.76 -12.09 20.83
CA ILE A 32 -6.60 -11.46 19.51
C ILE A 32 -5.51 -12.18 18.73
N VAL A 33 -5.86 -12.63 17.52
CA VAL A 33 -4.92 -13.20 16.57
C VAL A 33 -4.81 -12.28 15.35
N LEU A 34 -3.59 -11.87 14.99
CA LEU A 34 -3.32 -11.11 13.79
C LEU A 34 -2.68 -11.99 12.73
N VAL A 35 -3.32 -12.15 11.58
CA VAL A 35 -2.74 -12.83 10.41
C VAL A 35 -2.40 -11.77 9.37
N SER A 36 -1.15 -11.69 8.94
CA SER A 36 -0.73 -10.72 7.92
C SER A 36 0.44 -11.25 7.09
N ALA A 37 0.33 -11.14 5.77
CA ALA A 37 1.41 -11.48 4.84
C ALA A 37 2.63 -10.59 5.03
N GLU A 38 2.42 -9.36 5.48
CA GLU A 38 3.46 -8.35 5.70
C GLU A 38 3.47 -7.92 7.17
N ARG A 39 4.62 -7.40 7.63
CA ARG A 39 4.67 -6.70 8.93
C ARG A 39 3.73 -5.47 8.89
N PRO A 40 3.10 -5.07 10.01
CA PRO A 40 2.29 -3.84 10.03
C PRO A 40 3.10 -2.58 9.71
N TYR A 41 2.66 -1.83 8.69
CA TYR A 41 3.23 -0.53 8.30
C TYR A 41 2.17 0.40 7.71
N SER A 42 2.48 1.70 7.66
CA SER A 42 1.63 2.69 7.01
C SER A 42 2.04 2.87 5.55
N ARG A 43 1.14 2.56 4.61
CA ARG A 43 1.37 2.82 3.18
C ARG A 43 1.49 4.32 2.87
N MET A 44 0.90 5.17 3.72
CA MET A 44 0.94 6.63 3.55
C MET A 44 2.32 7.23 3.78
N VAL A 45 3.24 6.50 4.43
CA VAL A 45 4.61 7.00 4.62
C VAL A 45 5.61 6.52 3.55
N LEU A 46 5.18 5.63 2.64
CA LEU A 46 6.05 5.14 1.57
C LEU A 46 6.58 6.24 0.64
N PRO A 47 5.84 7.31 0.29
CA PRO A 47 6.41 8.41 -0.49
C PRO A 47 7.60 9.11 0.18
N TYR A 48 7.56 9.26 1.51
CA TYR A 48 8.67 9.84 2.28
C TYR A 48 9.87 8.88 2.35
N PHE A 49 9.61 7.58 2.45
CA PHE A 49 10.66 6.56 2.33
C PHE A 49 11.31 6.60 0.94
N LEU A 50 10.52 6.68 -0.13
CA LEU A 50 11.00 6.83 -1.50
C LEU A 50 11.83 8.10 -1.68
N ALA A 51 11.44 9.22 -1.05
CA ALA A 51 12.18 10.48 -1.05
C ALA A 51 13.46 10.47 -0.20
N ARG A 52 13.74 9.37 0.52
CA ARG A 52 14.80 9.24 1.53
C ARG A 52 14.68 10.22 2.71
N ASP A 53 13.47 10.69 2.99
CA ASP A 53 13.19 11.59 4.12
C ASP A 53 13.09 10.85 5.45
N ILE A 54 12.74 9.56 5.40
CA ILE A 54 12.69 8.67 6.55
C ILE A 54 13.47 7.38 6.27
N SER A 55 14.03 6.80 7.33
CA SER A 55 14.56 5.44 7.24
C SER A 55 13.43 4.43 7.09
N GLU A 56 13.72 3.26 6.51
CA GLU A 56 12.73 2.19 6.38
C GLU A 56 12.16 1.75 7.74
N SER A 57 12.96 1.80 8.80
CA SER A 57 12.50 1.44 10.14
C SER A 57 11.31 2.29 10.63
N HIS A 58 11.15 3.50 10.11
CA HIS A 58 10.06 4.42 10.43
C HIS A 58 8.75 4.12 9.68
N VAL A 59 8.72 3.15 8.75
CA VAL A 59 7.47 2.80 8.06
C VAL A 59 6.55 1.93 8.92
N PHE A 60 7.13 1.13 9.80
CA PHE A 60 6.41 0.13 10.60
C PHE A 60 5.57 0.77 11.70
N THR A 61 4.32 0.34 11.82
CA THR A 61 3.35 0.87 12.79
C THR A 61 3.23 0.01 14.04
N ALA A 62 3.84 -1.18 14.04
CA ALA A 62 3.89 -2.06 15.20
C ALA A 62 5.25 -2.74 15.33
N SER A 63 5.86 -2.63 16.50
CA SER A 63 6.98 -3.45 16.92
C SER A 63 6.48 -4.77 17.54
N PRO A 64 7.34 -5.80 17.65
CA PRO A 64 7.02 -7.00 18.43
C PRO A 64 6.63 -6.67 19.88
N SER A 65 7.31 -5.69 20.51
CA SER A 65 6.99 -5.25 21.86
C SER A 65 5.60 -4.61 21.96
N ARG A 66 5.18 -3.83 20.95
CA ARG A 66 3.83 -3.24 20.91
C ARG A 66 2.75 -4.30 20.77
N LEU A 67 2.96 -5.30 19.91
CA LEU A 67 2.01 -6.42 19.75
C LEU A 67 1.89 -7.24 21.04
N ALA A 68 3.01 -7.47 21.74
CA ALA A 68 3.01 -8.14 23.04
C ALA A 68 2.26 -7.34 24.12
N GLN A 69 2.47 -6.01 24.19
CA GLN A 69 1.73 -5.12 25.09
C GLN A 69 0.22 -5.16 24.82
N LEU A 70 -0.16 -5.25 23.54
CA LEU A 70 -1.55 -5.41 23.10
C LEU A 70 -2.05 -6.86 23.23
N LYS A 71 -1.30 -7.79 23.83
CA LYS A 71 -1.68 -9.21 23.96
C LYS A 71 -2.21 -9.80 22.64
N VAL A 72 -1.48 -9.56 21.55
CA VAL A 72 -1.79 -10.09 20.22
C VAL A 72 -0.92 -11.30 19.95
N THR A 73 -1.51 -12.39 19.46
CA THR A 73 -0.80 -13.53 18.88
C THR A 73 -0.57 -13.26 17.39
N PRO A 74 0.67 -13.00 16.94
CA PRO A 74 0.91 -12.57 15.57
C PRO A 74 1.38 -13.72 14.66
N HIS A 75 0.67 -13.92 13.55
CA HIS A 75 1.06 -14.74 12.41
C HIS A 75 1.51 -13.80 11.26
N LEU A 76 2.68 -13.18 11.42
CA LEU A 76 3.28 -12.32 10.40
C LEU A 76 4.02 -13.15 9.35
N GLY A 77 4.03 -12.68 8.10
CA GLY A 77 4.56 -13.47 6.97
C GLY A 77 3.65 -14.62 6.55
N ARG A 78 2.41 -14.67 7.05
CA ARG A 78 1.45 -15.73 6.78
C ARG A 78 0.26 -15.20 6.01
N ARG A 79 -0.24 -15.97 5.06
CA ARG A 79 -1.44 -15.65 4.29
C ARG A 79 -2.60 -16.49 4.77
N ALA A 80 -3.76 -15.86 4.98
CA ALA A 80 -5.02 -16.59 5.02
C ALA A 80 -5.37 -17.03 3.59
N VAL A 81 -5.61 -18.33 3.39
CA VAL A 81 -5.87 -18.92 2.06
C VAL A 81 -7.26 -19.52 1.91
N ARG A 82 -7.93 -19.85 3.03
CA ARG A 82 -9.31 -20.34 3.01
C ARG A 82 -10.06 -19.90 4.27
N LEU A 83 -11.31 -19.51 4.09
CA LEU A 83 -12.26 -19.20 5.15
C LEU A 83 -13.41 -20.19 5.09
N ASP A 84 -13.67 -20.90 6.19
CA ASP A 84 -14.87 -21.70 6.40
C ASP A 84 -15.76 -21.01 7.43
N ALA A 85 -16.74 -20.26 6.94
CA ALA A 85 -17.66 -19.50 7.80
C ALA A 85 -18.68 -20.39 8.52
N THR A 86 -18.91 -21.62 8.05
CA THR A 86 -19.82 -22.57 8.70
C THR A 86 -19.13 -23.20 9.91
N ALA A 87 -17.85 -23.53 9.77
CA ALA A 87 -17.03 -24.08 10.85
C ALA A 87 -16.34 -23.00 11.72
N ASN A 88 -16.50 -21.72 11.38
CA ASN A 88 -15.77 -20.59 11.99
C ASN A 88 -14.25 -20.80 12.04
N GLN A 89 -13.67 -21.15 10.90
CA GLN A 89 -12.28 -21.56 10.79
C GLN A 89 -11.54 -20.86 9.65
N LEU A 90 -10.32 -20.39 9.92
CA LEU A 90 -9.41 -19.78 8.97
C LEU A 90 -8.21 -20.70 8.73
N THR A 91 -7.90 -21.02 7.47
CA THR A 91 -6.72 -21.80 7.09
C THR A 91 -5.64 -20.87 6.53
N LEU A 92 -4.39 -21.07 6.98
CA LEU A 92 -3.22 -20.35 6.52
C LEU A 92 -2.46 -21.11 5.42
N ASP A 93 -1.50 -20.46 4.80
CA ASP A 93 -0.62 -20.98 3.73
C ASP A 93 0.39 -22.09 4.15
N ASN A 94 0.39 -22.52 5.42
CA ASN A 94 1.08 -23.73 5.91
C ASN A 94 0.09 -24.74 6.50
N ASP A 95 -1.17 -24.68 6.08
CA ASP A 95 -2.22 -25.55 6.58
C ASP A 95 -2.52 -25.38 8.09
N THR A 96 -1.96 -24.35 8.74
CA THR A 96 -2.36 -23.99 10.11
C THR A 96 -3.81 -23.55 10.10
N SER A 97 -4.58 -24.16 11.00
CA SER A 97 -5.98 -23.84 11.21
C SER A 97 -6.17 -22.97 12.45
N ILE A 98 -6.98 -21.93 12.34
CA ILE A 98 -7.31 -21.00 13.41
C ILE A 98 -8.82 -20.89 13.52
N ASP A 99 -9.38 -21.43 14.59
CA ASP A 99 -10.79 -21.23 14.93
C ASP A 99 -10.99 -19.80 15.46
N TYR A 100 -12.18 -19.22 15.25
CA TYR A 100 -12.50 -17.86 15.69
C TYR A 100 -13.94 -17.74 16.21
N ASP A 101 -14.20 -16.73 17.05
CA ASP A 101 -15.56 -16.30 17.39
C ASP A 101 -16.00 -15.13 16.50
N ASP A 102 -15.08 -14.17 16.26
CA ASP A 102 -15.26 -13.12 15.26
C ASP A 102 -14.06 -13.08 14.31
N LEU A 103 -14.32 -12.78 13.04
CA LEU A 103 -13.29 -12.56 12.04
C LEU A 103 -13.47 -11.20 11.35
N LEU A 104 -12.39 -10.41 11.35
CA LEU A 104 -12.32 -9.15 10.61
C LEU A 104 -11.42 -9.31 9.38
N ILE A 105 -12.01 -9.10 8.20
CA ILE A 105 -11.26 -8.99 6.94
C ILE A 105 -10.79 -7.53 6.79
N ALA A 106 -9.51 -7.31 7.06
CA ALA A 106 -8.82 -6.02 6.96
C ALA A 106 -7.67 -6.06 5.93
N THR A 107 -7.85 -6.84 4.86
CA THR A 107 -6.81 -7.12 3.85
C THR A 107 -6.49 -5.93 2.94
N GLY A 108 -7.33 -4.91 2.91
CA GLY A 108 -7.16 -3.73 2.08
C GLY A 108 -7.35 -4.04 0.59
N SER A 109 -6.50 -3.45 -0.26
CA SER A 109 -6.54 -3.61 -1.71
C SER A 109 -5.15 -3.95 -2.27
N ALA A 110 -5.07 -4.15 -3.58
CA ALA A 110 -3.83 -4.37 -4.32
C ALA A 110 -3.77 -3.43 -5.53
N ALA A 111 -2.56 -3.14 -6.00
CA ALA A 111 -2.36 -2.38 -7.22
C ALA A 111 -2.85 -3.17 -8.45
N VAL A 112 -3.49 -2.47 -9.38
CA VAL A 112 -3.88 -3.03 -10.68
C VAL A 112 -2.73 -2.82 -11.65
N ARG A 113 -2.30 -3.89 -12.34
CA ARG A 113 -1.34 -3.79 -13.44
C ARG A 113 -2.04 -3.31 -14.71
N ALA A 114 -1.34 -2.52 -15.52
CA ALA A 114 -1.84 -2.12 -16.83
C ALA A 114 -2.05 -3.37 -17.71
N PRO A 115 -3.23 -3.57 -18.32
CA PRO A 115 -3.53 -4.75 -19.12
C PRO A 115 -2.99 -4.59 -20.55
N VAL A 116 -1.68 -4.36 -20.69
CA VAL A 116 -1.00 -4.11 -21.96
C VAL A 116 0.22 -5.04 -22.11
N PRO A 117 0.61 -5.40 -23.34
CA PRO A 117 1.86 -6.11 -23.58
C PRO A 117 3.06 -5.40 -22.91
N GLY A 118 3.96 -6.19 -22.30
CA GLY A 118 5.16 -5.70 -21.61
C GLY A 118 4.95 -5.15 -20.19
N ALA A 119 3.71 -5.12 -19.68
CA ALA A 119 3.42 -4.65 -18.30
C ALA A 119 3.94 -5.57 -17.17
N ASP A 120 4.49 -6.73 -17.53
CA ASP A 120 5.21 -7.67 -16.69
C ASP A 120 6.73 -7.52 -16.76
N GLY A 121 7.23 -6.57 -17.55
CA GLY A 121 8.65 -6.27 -17.68
C GLY A 121 9.31 -5.87 -16.36
N ALA A 122 10.60 -6.19 -16.23
CA ALA A 122 11.37 -5.97 -14.99
C ALA A 122 11.47 -4.49 -14.56
N ALA A 123 11.33 -3.56 -15.50
CA ALA A 123 11.31 -2.11 -15.24
C ALA A 123 9.92 -1.55 -14.90
N VAL A 124 8.88 -2.40 -14.87
CA VAL A 124 7.50 -2.00 -14.61
C VAL A 124 7.13 -2.26 -13.16
N HIS A 125 7.00 -1.18 -12.39
CA HIS A 125 6.71 -1.24 -10.98
C HIS A 125 5.32 -0.69 -10.67
N SER A 126 4.61 -1.37 -9.75
CA SER A 126 3.54 -0.74 -8.98
C SER A 126 4.13 -0.02 -7.77
N PHE A 127 3.39 0.89 -7.14
CA PHE A 127 3.79 1.52 -5.88
C PHE A 127 2.67 1.36 -4.85
N TRP A 128 2.66 0.23 -4.14
CA TRP A 128 1.62 -0.10 -3.17
C TRP A 128 2.15 -0.84 -1.93
N THR A 129 3.10 -1.75 -2.11
CA THR A 129 3.75 -2.46 -0.99
C THR A 129 5.11 -1.85 -0.64
N LEU A 130 5.63 -2.17 0.54
CA LEU A 130 6.98 -1.75 0.93
C LEU A 130 8.04 -2.36 0.00
N ASP A 131 7.88 -3.62 -0.43
CA ASP A 131 8.80 -4.26 -1.38
C ASP A 131 8.80 -3.52 -2.72
N GLN A 132 7.64 -3.17 -3.24
CA GLN A 132 7.52 -2.35 -4.44
C GLN A 132 8.17 -0.97 -4.29
N ALA A 133 8.03 -0.33 -3.13
CA ALA A 133 8.71 0.93 -2.86
C ALA A 133 10.24 0.78 -2.85
N ARG A 134 10.77 -0.33 -2.34
CA ARG A 134 12.21 -0.66 -2.40
C ARG A 134 12.65 -0.86 -3.85
N ASP A 135 11.90 -1.61 -4.64
CA ASP A 135 12.22 -1.86 -6.05
C ASP A 135 12.27 -0.55 -6.86
N VAL A 136 11.27 0.32 -6.68
CA VAL A 136 11.25 1.65 -7.31
C VAL A 136 12.45 2.49 -6.87
N LEU A 137 12.77 2.51 -5.57
CA LEU A 137 13.91 3.27 -5.05
C LEU A 137 15.25 2.77 -5.60
N GLN A 138 15.39 1.46 -5.85
CA GLN A 138 16.59 0.87 -6.45
C GLN A 138 16.71 1.16 -7.95
N GLY A 139 15.57 1.23 -8.66
CA GLY A 139 15.54 1.48 -10.10
C GLY A 139 15.76 2.94 -10.51
N ILE A 140 15.62 3.90 -9.58
CA ILE A 140 15.74 5.33 -9.87
C ILE A 140 17.11 5.87 -9.47
N THR A 141 17.82 6.40 -10.45
CA THR A 141 19.05 7.19 -10.27
C THR A 141 18.89 8.55 -10.94
N ALA A 142 19.81 9.48 -10.64
CA ALA A 142 19.79 10.79 -11.29
C ALA A 142 19.92 10.63 -12.82
N GLY A 143 18.98 11.24 -13.56
CA GLY A 143 18.89 11.13 -15.02
C GLY A 143 18.05 9.96 -15.54
N THR A 144 17.64 9.00 -14.69
CA THR A 144 16.66 7.95 -15.07
C THR A 144 15.38 8.62 -15.57
N HIS A 145 14.82 8.12 -16.67
CA HIS A 145 13.52 8.58 -17.16
C HIS A 145 12.42 7.66 -16.63
N VAL A 146 11.56 8.22 -15.79
CA VAL A 146 10.40 7.54 -15.21
C VAL A 146 9.14 7.94 -15.98
N VAL A 147 8.35 6.96 -16.37
CA VAL A 147 7.00 7.16 -16.91
C VAL A 147 5.99 6.72 -15.86
N MET A 148 5.19 7.66 -15.35
CA MET A 148 4.05 7.36 -14.50
C MET A 148 2.81 7.12 -15.35
N VAL A 149 2.24 5.92 -15.23
CA VAL A 149 0.99 5.54 -15.90
C VAL A 149 -0.15 5.79 -14.91
N GLY A 150 -0.93 6.82 -15.18
CA GLY A 150 -1.94 7.40 -14.30
C GLY A 150 -1.46 8.68 -13.61
N ALA A 151 -2.36 9.65 -13.53
CA ALA A 151 -2.20 10.96 -12.89
C ALA A 151 -3.20 11.14 -11.72
N GLY A 152 -3.54 10.04 -11.05
CA GLY A 152 -4.38 10.03 -9.86
C GLY A 152 -3.64 10.45 -8.59
N PHE A 153 -4.36 10.46 -7.46
CA PHE A 153 -3.83 10.88 -6.16
C PHE A 153 -2.49 10.23 -5.81
N ILE A 154 -2.38 8.90 -5.93
CA ILE A 154 -1.15 8.17 -5.59
C ILE A 154 0.05 8.63 -6.43
N ALA A 155 -0.14 8.81 -7.75
CA ALA A 155 0.94 9.30 -8.63
C ALA A 155 1.48 10.65 -8.13
N PHE A 156 0.59 11.55 -7.72
CA PHE A 156 0.97 12.84 -7.15
C PHE A 156 1.61 12.76 -5.77
N THR A 157 1.30 11.73 -4.96
CA THR A 157 1.99 11.53 -3.68
C THR A 157 3.47 11.18 -3.86
N ILE A 158 3.84 10.46 -4.93
CA ILE A 158 5.23 10.04 -5.18
C ILE A 158 5.98 10.92 -6.18
N LEU A 159 5.28 11.82 -6.88
CA LEU A 159 5.83 12.71 -7.90
C LEU A 159 7.05 13.48 -7.39
N ASN A 160 6.92 14.14 -6.24
CA ASN A 160 8.00 14.91 -5.65
C ASN A 160 9.18 14.02 -5.25
N SER A 161 8.91 12.79 -4.76
CA SER A 161 9.96 11.83 -4.42
C SER A 161 10.78 11.45 -5.65
N VAL A 162 10.11 11.17 -6.78
CA VAL A 162 10.79 10.84 -8.05
C VAL A 162 11.61 12.01 -8.59
N LEU A 163 11.06 13.22 -8.58
CA LEU A 163 11.81 14.42 -8.99
C LEU A 163 13.01 14.70 -8.07
N LYS A 164 12.85 14.51 -6.76
CA LYS A 164 13.92 14.71 -5.77
C LYS A 164 15.08 13.72 -5.95
N LEU A 165 14.81 12.52 -6.46
CA LEU A 165 15.84 11.55 -6.84
C LEU A 165 16.59 11.92 -8.14
N GLY A 166 16.22 13.03 -8.78
CA GLY A 166 16.88 13.54 -10.00
C GLY A 166 16.40 12.88 -11.29
N ALA A 167 15.27 12.18 -11.26
CA ALA A 167 14.70 11.55 -12.45
C ALA A 167 14.05 12.58 -13.39
N LYS A 168 14.06 12.27 -14.70
CA LYS A 168 13.17 12.90 -15.67
C LYS A 168 11.81 12.23 -15.57
N LEU A 169 10.72 12.99 -15.63
CA LEU A 169 9.39 12.45 -15.41
C LEU A 169 8.45 12.76 -16.59
N SER A 170 7.78 11.73 -17.08
CA SER A 170 6.61 11.85 -17.95
C SER A 170 5.40 11.20 -17.27
N ILE A 171 4.21 11.76 -17.48
CA ILE A 171 2.94 11.24 -16.95
C ILE A 171 2.01 10.96 -18.12
N VAL A 172 1.41 9.78 -18.14
CA VAL A 172 0.40 9.38 -19.13
C VAL A 172 -0.92 9.14 -18.39
N GLU A 173 -1.99 9.83 -18.80
CA GLU A 173 -3.30 9.74 -18.17
C GLU A 173 -4.39 9.55 -19.22
N ILE A 174 -5.30 8.61 -18.96
CA ILE A 174 -6.42 8.28 -19.84
C ILE A 174 -7.51 9.36 -19.79
N ALA A 175 -7.70 9.98 -18.63
CA ALA A 175 -8.62 11.09 -18.47
C ALA A 175 -8.11 12.34 -19.22
N PRO A 176 -9.00 13.26 -19.61
CA PRO A 176 -8.62 14.51 -20.28
C PRO A 176 -7.77 15.47 -19.43
N GLN A 177 -7.64 15.21 -18.13
CA GLN A 177 -6.88 16.03 -17.18
C GLN A 177 -6.23 15.18 -16.09
N ILE A 178 -5.21 15.74 -15.44
CA ILE A 178 -4.65 15.19 -14.21
C ILE A 178 -5.62 15.30 -13.03
N LEU A 179 -5.42 14.47 -12.00
CA LEU A 179 -6.18 14.48 -10.76
C LEU A 179 -7.72 14.53 -10.97
N PRO A 180 -8.29 13.75 -11.92
CA PRO A 180 -9.66 13.94 -12.43
C PRO A 180 -10.77 13.72 -11.40
N ARG A 181 -10.46 13.14 -10.24
CA ARG A 181 -11.40 12.89 -9.13
C ARG A 181 -11.16 13.81 -7.91
N MET A 182 -10.18 14.69 -7.98
CA MET A 182 -9.71 15.50 -6.84
C MET A 182 -9.90 16.99 -7.07
N ILE A 183 -9.73 17.46 -8.32
CA ILE A 183 -9.74 18.87 -8.68
C ILE A 183 -10.51 19.12 -9.97
N ASP A 184 -11.02 20.34 -10.12
CA ASP A 184 -11.64 20.81 -11.36
C ASP A 184 -10.60 21.19 -12.41
N ARG A 185 -11.06 21.65 -13.58
CA ARG A 185 -10.18 22.02 -14.70
C ARG A 185 -9.22 23.15 -14.32
N THR A 186 -9.71 24.17 -13.59
CA THR A 186 -8.91 25.31 -13.14
C THR A 186 -7.76 24.86 -12.24
N GLY A 187 -8.05 23.99 -11.27
CA GLY A 187 -7.02 23.40 -10.41
C GLY A 187 -6.02 22.57 -11.21
N ALA A 188 -6.50 21.77 -12.17
CA ALA A 188 -5.64 20.97 -13.03
C ALA A 188 -4.67 21.84 -13.84
N GLU A 189 -5.12 22.97 -14.39
CA GLU A 189 -4.27 23.89 -15.15
C GLU A 189 -3.16 24.52 -14.30
N ILE A 190 -3.46 24.87 -13.05
CA ILE A 190 -2.45 25.40 -12.11
C ILE A 190 -1.36 24.34 -11.87
N VAL A 191 -1.76 23.10 -11.63
CA VAL A 191 -0.84 21.99 -11.36
C VAL A 191 -0.06 21.60 -12.63
N GLU A 192 -0.71 21.49 -13.78
CA GLU A 192 -0.07 21.26 -15.09
C GLU A 192 0.97 22.35 -15.39
N GLY A 193 0.65 23.62 -15.09
CA GLY A 193 1.59 24.72 -15.23
C GLY A 193 2.80 24.59 -14.31
N TRP A 194 2.62 24.14 -13.07
CA TRP A 194 3.73 23.85 -12.15
C TRP A 194 4.59 22.69 -12.67
N LEU A 195 3.97 21.59 -13.11
CA LEU A 195 4.65 20.42 -13.66
C LEU A 195 5.53 20.79 -14.87
N LYS A 196 4.98 21.57 -15.81
CA LYS A 196 5.70 22.03 -16.99
C LYS A 196 6.94 22.87 -16.63
N ARG A 197 6.83 23.75 -15.63
CA ARG A 197 7.98 24.54 -15.13
C ARG A 197 9.08 23.68 -14.50
N HIS A 198 8.74 22.49 -14.02
CA HIS A 198 9.67 21.51 -13.46
C HIS A 198 10.13 20.46 -14.49
N GLY A 199 9.87 20.69 -15.78
CA GLY A 199 10.30 19.80 -16.86
C GLY A 199 9.55 18.48 -16.93
N VAL A 200 8.39 18.37 -16.29
CA VAL A 200 7.53 17.18 -16.36
C VAL A 200 6.67 17.24 -17.63
N GLU A 201 6.73 16.18 -18.44
CA GLU A 201 5.85 16.03 -19.59
C GLU A 201 4.55 15.35 -19.16
N VAL A 202 3.40 15.91 -19.54
CA VAL A 202 2.09 15.34 -19.21
C VAL A 202 1.32 15.09 -20.50
N ARG A 203 0.84 13.86 -20.67
CA ARG A 203 -0.01 13.42 -21.77
C ARG A 203 -1.34 12.93 -21.23
N THR A 204 -2.35 13.78 -21.29
CA THR A 204 -3.74 13.44 -20.93
C THR A 204 -4.52 12.96 -22.16
N GLY A 205 -5.65 12.29 -21.96
CA GLY A 205 -6.43 11.68 -23.04
C GLY A 205 -5.65 10.60 -23.80
N ALA A 206 -4.63 10.02 -23.18
CA ALA A 206 -3.69 9.10 -23.81
C ALA A 206 -3.81 7.70 -23.21
N HIS A 207 -3.82 6.69 -24.08
CA HIS A 207 -3.88 5.30 -23.70
C HIS A 207 -2.51 4.66 -23.86
N LEU A 208 -2.00 4.03 -22.80
CA LEU A 208 -0.85 3.13 -22.90
C LEU A 208 -1.26 1.92 -23.75
N GLN A 209 -0.50 1.63 -24.81
CA GLN A 209 -0.78 0.50 -25.72
C GLN A 209 0.12 -0.71 -25.47
N ALA A 210 1.41 -0.49 -25.21
CA ALA A 210 2.42 -1.51 -24.93
C ALA A 210 3.63 -0.88 -24.21
N ILE A 211 4.49 -1.73 -23.65
CA ILE A 211 5.82 -1.40 -23.12
C ILE A 211 6.82 -2.35 -23.81
N GLU A 212 7.90 -1.80 -24.38
CA GLU A 212 8.90 -2.53 -25.18
C GLU A 212 10.32 -2.31 -24.64
#